data_AF-A0A497EXK5-F1
#
_entry.id   AF-A0A497EXK5-F1
#
_cell.length_a   1.000
_cell.length_b   1.000
_cell.length_c   1.000
_cell.angle_alpha   90.00
_cell.angle_beta   90.00
_cell.angle_gamma   90.00
#
_symmetry.space_group_name_H-M   'P 1'
#
loop_
_entity.id
_entity.type
_entity.pdbx_description
1 polymer ?
#
loop_
_entity_poly.entity_id
_entity_poly.type
_entity_poly.pdbx_seq_one_letter_code
_entity_poly.pdbx_strand_id
1 'polypeptide(L)'
;EDLEKKLMKFKGFGPTAVNIFLRELRGIWSKAKPKLSEHALKVAEKLNLDIKQAERYEPQLVKLYLECCKKSKCDVCPVKSFCSSPIRVA
;
A
#
# COMPACT_ATOMS: atom_id res chain seq x y z
N GLU A 1 5.13 -3.46 18.13
CA GLU A 1 5.60 -2.10 18.46
C GLU A 1 7.09 -1.97 18.77
N ASP A 2 7.71 -2.85 19.57
CA ASP A 2 9.14 -2.70 19.94
C ASP A 2 10.09 -2.61 18.73
N LEU A 3 9.83 -3.40 17.67
CA LEU A 3 10.64 -3.39 16.45
C LEU A 3 10.59 -2.03 15.73
N GLU A 4 9.40 -1.48 15.50
CA GLU A 4 9.24 -0.18 14.83
C GLU A 4 9.90 0.93 15.64
N LYS A 5 9.73 0.93 16.97
CA LYS A 5 10.38 1.89 17.88
C LYS A 5 11.90 1.80 17.81
N LYS A 6 12.47 0.60 17.65
CA LYS A 6 13.91 0.40 17.46
C LYS A 6 14.39 0.88 16.10
N LEU A 7 13.64 0.60 15.03
CA LEU A 7 13.97 1.06 13.68
C LEU A 7 13.94 2.59 13.58
N MET A 8 13.01 3.25 14.27
CA MET A 8 12.95 4.72 14.29
C MET A 8 14.13 5.41 14.99
N LYS A 9 14.98 4.66 15.71
CA LYS A 9 16.21 5.22 16.30
C LYS A 9 17.31 5.45 15.26
N PHE A 10 17.22 4.83 14.09
CA PHE A 10 18.16 5.08 13.00
C PHE A 10 17.86 6.45 12.37
N LYS A 11 18.91 7.24 12.13
CA LYS A 11 18.79 8.54 11.46
C LYS A 11 18.12 8.37 10.10
N GLY A 12 17.04 9.12 9.86
CA GLY A 12 16.26 9.06 8.61
C GLY A 12 15.12 8.03 8.60
N PHE A 13 14.94 7.23 9.64
CA PHE A 13 13.81 6.28 9.76
C PHE A 13 12.64 6.89 10.54
N GLY A 14 11.81 7.68 9.87
CA GLY A 14 10.51 8.09 10.41
C GLY A 14 9.44 6.99 10.32
N PRO A 15 8.23 7.20 10.85
CA PRO A 15 7.13 6.22 10.80
C PRO A 15 6.83 5.71 9.39
N THR A 16 6.83 6.60 8.39
CA THR A 16 6.62 6.24 6.98
C THR A 16 7.75 5.38 6.43
N ALA A 17 9.01 5.75 6.73
CA ALA A 17 10.19 5.01 6.26
C ALA A 17 10.24 3.60 6.88
N VAL A 18 9.92 3.47 8.17
CA VAL A 18 9.79 2.17 8.85
C VAL A 18 8.72 1.29 8.20
N ASN A 19 7.54 1.84 7.93
CA ASN A 19 6.46 1.07 7.30
C ASN A 19 6.83 0.61 5.88
N ILE A 20 7.45 1.48 5.07
CA ILE A 20 7.95 1.12 3.74
C ILE A 20 9.01 0.02 3.85
N PHE A 21 9.99 0.18 4.74
CA PHE A 21 11.06 -0.79 4.94
C PHE A 21 10.52 -2.16 5.36
N LEU A 22 9.66 -2.21 6.39
CA LEU A 22 9.06 -3.44 6.87
C LEU A 22 8.14 -4.08 5.83
N ARG A 23 7.52 -3.30 4.94
CA ARG A 23 6.64 -3.85 3.89
C ARG A 23 7.43 -4.70 2.91
N GLU A 24 8.62 -4.25 2.51
CA GLU A 24 9.48 -5.01 1.58
C GLU A 24 10.02 -6.30 2.21
N LEU A 25 10.03 -6.40 3.54
CA LEU A 25 10.44 -7.61 4.27
C LEU A 25 9.28 -8.57 4.59
N ARG A 26 8.05 -8.26 4.16
CA ARG A 26 6.89 -9.12 4.39
C ARG A 26 7.12 -10.47 3.69
N GLY A 27 6.95 -11.56 4.45
CA GLY A 27 7.20 -12.92 3.96
C GLY A 27 8.66 -13.40 4.06
N ILE A 28 9.63 -12.49 4.27
CA ILE A 28 11.02 -12.82 4.56
C ILE A 28 11.27 -12.82 6.06
N TRP A 29 10.79 -11.79 6.75
CA TRP A 29 10.96 -11.67 8.19
C TRP A 29 9.61 -11.80 8.92
N SER A 30 9.50 -12.76 9.82
CA SER A 30 8.26 -13.05 10.56
C SER A 30 7.72 -11.87 11.37
N LYS A 31 8.58 -10.93 11.78
CA LYS A 31 8.22 -9.71 12.51
C LYS A 31 7.81 -8.55 11.59
N ALA A 32 8.05 -8.66 10.28
CA ALA A 32 7.73 -7.64 9.30
C ALA A 32 6.26 -7.73 8.88
N LYS A 33 5.39 -7.23 9.75
CA LYS A 33 3.94 -7.13 9.52
C LYS A 33 3.45 -5.70 9.72
N PRO A 34 3.93 -4.73 8.91
CA PRO A 34 3.44 -3.37 9.00
C PRO A 34 1.99 -3.32 8.53
N LYS A 35 1.26 -2.30 9.00
CA LYS A 35 -0.08 -1.99 8.51
C LYS A 35 -0.05 -1.67 7.03
N LEU A 36 -1.10 -2.08 6.31
CA LEU A 36 -1.33 -1.66 4.93
C LEU A 36 -1.42 -0.14 4.84
N SER A 37 -0.79 0.45 3.84
CA SER A 37 -0.95 1.86 3.52
C SER A 37 -2.41 2.18 3.16
N GLU A 38 -2.85 3.38 3.51
CA GLU A 38 -4.19 3.88 3.17
C GLU A 38 -4.43 3.89 1.65
N HIS A 39 -3.38 4.19 0.87
CA HIS A 39 -3.43 4.18 -0.58
C HIS A 39 -3.69 2.78 -1.14
N ALA A 40 -3.01 1.77 -0.62
CA ALA A 40 -3.25 0.39 -1.03
C ALA A 40 -4.64 -0.09 -0.64
N LEU A 41 -5.12 0.23 0.57
CA LEU A 41 -6.46 -0.13 1.02
C LEU A 41 -7.56 0.43 0.12
N LYS A 42 -7.48 1.72 -0.24
CA LYS A 42 -8.45 2.37 -1.15
C LYS A 42 -8.51 1.70 -2.52
N VAL A 43 -7.37 1.24 -3.04
CA VAL A 43 -7.34 0.54 -4.33
C VAL A 43 -7.82 -0.90 -4.18
N ALA A 44 -7.42 -1.61 -3.12
CA ALA A 44 -7.83 -2.97 -2.83
C ALA A 44 -9.36 -3.08 -2.71
N GLU A 45 -9.99 -2.15 -1.97
CA GLU A 45 -11.45 -2.07 -1.82
C GLU A 45 -12.15 -1.97 -3.18
N LYS A 46 -11.64 -1.14 -4.09
CA LYS A 46 -12.25 -0.90 -5.41
C LYS A 46 -12.04 -2.05 -6.39
N LEU A 47 -11.01 -2.86 -6.14
CA LEU A 47 -10.75 -4.10 -6.86
C LEU A 47 -11.37 -5.31 -6.17
N ASN A 48 -12.14 -5.11 -5.08
CA ASN A 48 -12.72 -6.17 -4.25
C ASN A 48 -11.70 -7.22 -3.80
N LEU A 49 -10.48 -6.77 -3.49
CA LEU A 49 -9.41 -7.65 -3.00
C LEU A 49 -9.57 -7.90 -1.49
N ASP A 50 -9.36 -9.15 -1.08
CA ASP A 50 -9.28 -9.48 0.34
C ASP A 50 -7.98 -8.93 0.97
N ILE A 51 -7.89 -8.98 2.31
CA ILE A 51 -6.74 -8.47 3.07
C ILE A 51 -5.44 -9.17 2.68
N LYS A 52 -5.45 -10.49 2.42
CA LYS A 52 -4.24 -11.23 2.05
C LYS A 52 -3.76 -10.82 0.67
N GLN A 53 -4.68 -10.62 -0.27
CA GLN A 53 -4.39 -10.09 -1.59
C GLN A 53 -3.86 -8.66 -1.50
N ALA A 54 -4.45 -7.81 -0.67
CA ALA A 54 -3.98 -6.44 -0.44
C ALA A 54 -2.57 -6.42 0.14
N GLU A 55 -2.25 -7.29 1.11
CA GLU A 55 -0.89 -7.44 1.66
C GLU A 55 0.11 -7.93 0.63
N ARG A 56 -0.30 -8.87 -0.23
CA ARG A 56 0.56 -9.43 -1.28
C ARG A 56 0.89 -8.41 -2.37
N TYR A 57 -0.07 -7.58 -2.75
CA TYR A 57 0.05 -6.63 -3.85
C TYR A 57 0.24 -5.18 -3.38
N GLU A 58 0.53 -4.95 -2.10
CA GLU A 58 0.57 -3.61 -1.52
C GLU A 58 1.45 -2.63 -2.33
N PRO A 59 2.69 -2.95 -2.73
CA PRO A 59 3.51 -2.04 -3.52
C PRO A 59 2.87 -1.67 -4.87
N GLN A 60 2.27 -2.65 -5.56
CA GLN A 60 1.59 -2.46 -6.84
C GLN A 60 0.33 -1.59 -6.68
N LEU A 61 -0.43 -1.80 -5.60
CA LEU A 61 -1.62 -1.02 -5.28
C LEU A 61 -1.26 0.44 -4.95
N VAL A 62 -0.18 0.68 -4.19
CA VAL A 62 0.34 2.03 -3.93
C VAL A 62 0.76 2.70 -5.23
N LYS A 63 1.51 2.00 -6.09
CA LYS A 63 1.93 2.53 -7.38
C LYS A 63 0.74 2.91 -8.26
N LEU A 64 -0.24 2.02 -8.38
CA LEU A 64 -1.46 2.25 -9.15
C LEU A 64 -2.24 3.47 -8.62
N TYR A 65 -2.31 3.63 -7.29
CA TYR A 65 -2.93 4.81 -6.68
C TYR A 65 -2.24 6.10 -7.12
N LEU A 66 -0.91 6.18 -7.02
CA LEU A 66 -0.15 7.40 -7.32
C LEU A 66 -0.15 7.76 -8.82
N GLU A 67 -0.08 6.75 -9.68
CA GLU A 67 0.03 6.94 -11.13
C GLU A 67 -1.33 7.15 -11.80
N CYS A 68 -2.36 6.46 -11.33
CA CYS A 68 -3.69 6.48 -11.93
C CYS A 68 -4.74 7.10 -11.00
N CYS A 69 -5.06 6.45 -9.88
CA CYS A 69 -6.27 6.76 -9.13
C CYS A 69 -6.28 8.18 -8.53
N LYS A 70 -5.15 8.65 -8.00
CA LYS A 70 -4.98 10.01 -7.47
C LYS A 70 -5.14 11.09 -8.54
N LYS A 71 -4.83 10.77 -9.79
CA LYS A 71 -4.87 11.68 -10.94
C LYS A 71 -6.14 11.50 -11.79
N SER A 72 -7.09 10.68 -11.34
CA SER A 72 -8.31 10.32 -12.08
C SER A 72 -8.07 9.78 -13.50
N LYS A 73 -6.90 9.20 -13.77
CA LYS A 73 -6.51 8.67 -15.09
C LYS A 73 -7.11 7.27 -15.31
N CYS A 74 -8.44 7.16 -15.26
CA CYS A 74 -9.12 5.87 -15.38
C CYS A 74 -9.01 5.29 -16.79
N ASP A 75 -8.96 6.11 -17.84
CA ASP A 75 -8.95 5.64 -19.22
C ASP A 75 -7.69 4.88 -19.63
N VAL A 76 -6.55 5.20 -19.00
CA VAL A 76 -5.27 4.51 -19.20
C VAL A 76 -4.95 3.52 -18.07
N CYS A 77 -5.87 3.33 -17.12
CA CYS A 77 -5.64 2.46 -15.97
C CYS A 77 -5.62 0.99 -16.42
N PRO A 78 -4.53 0.23 -16.16
CA PRO A 78 -4.40 -1.15 -16.63
C PRO A 78 -5.44 -2.11 -16.02
N VAL A 79 -6.09 -1.71 -14.93
CA VAL A 79 -7.10 -2.52 -14.23
C VAL A 79 -8.49 -1.87 -14.24
N LYS A 80 -8.75 -0.94 -15.18
CA LYS A 80 -10.04 -0.23 -15.30
C LYS A 80 -11.24 -1.19 -15.31
N SER A 81 -11.12 -2.30 -16.04
CA SER A 81 -12.18 -3.31 -16.20
C SER A 81 -12.55 -4.04 -14.90
N PHE A 82 -11.67 -4.03 -13.89
CA PHE A 82 -11.87 -4.70 -12.61
C PHE A 82 -12.31 -3.73 -11.51
N CYS A 83 -12.44 -2.44 -11.82
CA CYS A 83 -12.69 -1.39 -10.84
C CYS A 83 -14.20 -1.18 -10.64
N SER A 84 -14.68 -1.28 -9.39
CA SER A 84 -16.11 -1.12 -9.07
C SER A 84 -16.62 0.32 -9.18
N SER A 85 -15.74 1.33 -9.06
CA SER A 85 -16.07 2.76 -9.15
C SER A 85 -14.80 3.62 -9.29
N PRO A 86 -14.84 4.91 -9.67
CA PRO A 86 -13.67 5.82 -9.59
C PRO A 86 -13.39 6.31 -8.15
N ILE A 87 -12.13 6.61 -7.79
CA ILE A 87 -11.82 7.19 -6.45
C ILE A 87 -12.33 8.63 -6.45
N ARG A 88 -13.21 8.97 -5.51
CA ARG A 88 -13.48 10.36 -5.17
C ARG A 88 -12.38 10.83 -4.23
N VAL A 89 -11.39 11.52 -4.77
CA VAL A 89 -10.36 12.18 -3.95
C VAL A 89 -11.00 13.48 -3.46
N ALA A 90 -11.22 13.58 -2.14
CA ALA A 90 -11.61 14.83 -1.50
C ALA A 90 -10.46 15.83 -1.50
#